data_AF-A0A7Y5DT63-F1
#
_entry.id   AF-A0A7Y5DT63-F1
#
_cell.length_a   1.000
_cell.length_b   1.000
_cell.length_c   1.000
_cell.angle_alpha   90.00
_cell.angle_beta   90.00
_cell.angle_gamma   90.00
#
_symmetry.space_group_name_H-M   'P 1'
#
loop_
_entity.id
_entity.type
_entity.pdbx_description
1 polymer ?
#
loop_
_entity_poly.entity_id
_entity_poly.type
_entity_poly.pdbx_seq_one_letter_code
_entity_poly.pdbx_strand_id
1 'polypeptide(L)'
;MELIFKVFVLVLASFYTGIVVFLSTVLRKAFDTLSEKDYLNIYSKIILFGRSSFFINGLILIPLAIIVAYVALGFRNSLFIAGETLYITASFAVSRYMNEPIYNLLLKTDGDERIAINEIRVSINKANIVRAIISSAGIILLAISFFIEW
;
A
#
# COMPACT_ATOMS: atom_id res chain seq x y z
N MET A 1 -4.10 -26.02 11.94
CA MET A 1 -4.95 -24.95 11.38
C MET A 1 -4.22 -23.62 11.26
N GLU A 2 -3.50 -23.18 12.31
CA GLU A 2 -2.74 -21.92 12.28
C GLU A 2 -1.73 -21.83 11.13
N LEU A 3 -0.96 -22.90 10.88
CA LEU A 3 0.02 -22.93 9.79
C LEU A 3 -0.62 -22.64 8.42
N ILE A 4 -1.76 -23.27 8.12
CA ILE A 4 -2.49 -23.06 6.85
C ILE A 4 -2.94 -21.60 6.75
N PHE A 5 -3.45 -21.04 7.84
CA PHE A 5 -3.84 -19.63 7.90
C PHE A 5 -2.64 -18.71 7.62
N LYS A 6 -1.50 -18.95 8.28
CA LYS A 6 -0.26 -18.19 8.05
C LYS A 6 0.20 -18.28 6.60
N VAL A 7 0.19 -19.47 5.98
CA VAL A 7 0.55 -19.65 4.56
C VAL A 7 -0.34 -18.79 3.68
N PHE A 8 -1.65 -18.87 3.88
CA PHE A 8 -2.61 -18.10 3.08
C PHE A 8 -2.38 -16.59 3.19
N VAL A 9 -2.20 -16.09 4.41
CA VAL A 9 -1.92 -14.67 4.66
C VAL A 9 -0.59 -14.25 4.07
N LEU A 10 0.46 -15.04 4.23
CA LEU A 10 1.78 -14.74 3.65
C LEU A 10 1.71 -14.63 2.13
N VAL A 11 1.02 -15.56 1.46
CA VAL A 11 0.85 -15.54 0.00
C VAL A 11 0.09 -14.30 -0.44
N LEU A 12 -1.02 -13.99 0.21
CA LEU A 12 -1.81 -12.78 -0.09
C LEU A 12 -0.99 -11.50 0.14
N ALA A 13 -0.37 -11.35 1.30
CA ALA A 13 0.43 -10.18 1.65
C ALA A 13 1.61 -10.00 0.67
N SER A 14 2.29 -11.10 0.32
CA SER A 14 3.38 -11.11 -0.66
C SER A 14 2.92 -10.69 -2.05
N PHE A 15 1.77 -11.20 -2.51
CA PHE A 15 1.19 -10.80 -3.79
C PHE A 15 0.86 -9.31 -3.82
N TYR A 16 0.17 -8.80 -2.80
CA TYR A 16 -0.16 -7.37 -2.70
C TYR A 16 1.08 -6.48 -2.59
N THR A 17 2.10 -6.88 -1.84
CA THR A 17 3.33 -6.10 -1.76
C THR A 17 4.09 -6.13 -3.08
N GLY A 18 4.08 -7.26 -3.79
CA GLY A 18 4.58 -7.35 -5.15
C GLY A 18 3.91 -6.32 -6.07
N ILE A 19 2.58 -6.17 -5.99
CA ILE A 19 1.85 -5.13 -6.71
C ILE A 19 2.30 -3.73 -6.27
N VAL A 20 2.42 -3.45 -4.96
CA VAL A 20 2.87 -2.14 -4.47
C VAL A 20 4.27 -1.80 -4.97
N VAL A 21 5.20 -2.75 -4.94
CA VAL A 21 6.57 -2.59 -5.46
C VAL A 21 6.55 -2.36 -6.96
N PHE A 22 5.74 -3.12 -7.71
CA PHE A 22 5.55 -2.92 -9.14
C PHE A 22 5.02 -1.52 -9.46
N LEU A 23 3.99 -1.05 -8.77
CA LEU A 23 3.43 0.30 -8.94
C LEU A 23 4.46 1.38 -8.60
N SER A 24 5.28 1.17 -7.56
CA SER A 24 6.31 2.12 -7.13
C SER A 24 7.48 2.23 -8.11
N THR A 25 7.69 1.21 -8.94
CA THR A 25 8.87 1.10 -9.81
C THR A 25 8.52 1.23 -11.29
N VAL A 26 7.69 0.33 -11.81
CA VAL A 26 7.32 0.26 -13.22
C VAL A 26 6.37 1.38 -13.59
N LEU A 27 5.29 1.55 -12.82
CA LEU A 27 4.30 2.57 -13.12
C LEU A 27 4.89 3.98 -12.95
N ARG A 28 5.79 4.17 -11.98
CA ARG A 28 6.62 5.39 -11.88
C ARG A 28 7.35 5.68 -13.18
N LYS A 29 8.13 4.73 -13.71
CA LYS A 29 8.88 4.92 -14.96
C LYS A 29 7.95 5.23 -16.13
N ALA A 30 6.77 4.59 -16.19
CA ALA A 30 5.77 4.89 -17.21
C ALA A 30 5.17 6.31 -17.06
N PHE A 31 5.00 6.79 -15.83
CA PHE A 31 4.54 8.16 -15.59
C PHE A 31 5.62 9.22 -15.85
N ASP A 32 6.90 8.87 -15.65
CA ASP A 32 8.02 9.77 -15.91
C ASP A 32 8.15 10.11 -17.42
N THR A 33 7.63 9.29 -18.32
CA THR A 33 7.61 9.57 -19.77
C THR A 33 6.45 10.48 -20.21
N LEU A 34 5.49 10.76 -19.33
CA LEU A 34 4.34 11.60 -19.65
C LEU A 34 4.66 13.08 -19.54
N SER A 35 4.04 13.86 -20.43
CA SER A 35 3.93 15.31 -20.23
C SER A 35 3.25 15.62 -18.90
N GLU A 36 3.49 16.81 -18.35
CA GLU A 36 2.90 17.24 -17.09
C GLU A 36 1.37 17.27 -17.14
N LYS A 37 0.82 17.73 -18.26
CA LYS A 37 -0.61 17.76 -18.52
C LYS A 37 -1.22 16.36 -18.57
N ASP A 38 -0.56 15.42 -19.25
CA ASP A 38 -1.03 14.04 -19.35
C ASP A 38 -0.95 13.32 -18.00
N TYR A 39 0.13 13.57 -17.25
CA TYR A 39 0.29 13.06 -15.90
C TYR A 39 -0.85 13.52 -14.99
N LEU A 40 -1.12 14.83 -14.93
CA LEU A 40 -2.21 15.35 -14.10
C LEU A 40 -3.56 14.78 -14.51
N ASN A 41 -3.86 14.75 -15.81
CA ASN A 41 -5.14 14.22 -16.32
C ASN A 41 -5.34 12.74 -15.98
N ILE A 42 -4.33 11.90 -16.22
CA ILE A 42 -4.41 10.46 -15.97
C ILE A 42 -4.41 10.17 -14.48
N TYR A 43 -3.50 10.78 -13.72
CA TYR A 43 -3.34 10.50 -12.30
C TYR A 43 -4.55 10.99 -11.49
N SER A 44 -5.13 12.14 -11.85
CA SER A 44 -6.38 12.64 -11.25
C SER A 44 -7.54 11.67 -11.46
N LYS A 45 -7.68 11.12 -12.67
CA LYS A 45 -8.71 10.10 -12.95
C LYS A 45 -8.51 8.82 -12.15
N ILE A 46 -7.26 8.36 -12.02
CA ILE A 46 -6.93 7.19 -11.19
C ILE A 46 -7.34 7.43 -9.73
N ILE A 47 -7.04 8.62 -9.17
CA ILE A 47 -7.44 8.97 -7.81
C ILE A 47 -8.97 8.97 -7.67
N LEU A 48 -9.67 9.65 -8.58
CA LEU A 48 -11.13 9.77 -8.52
C LEU A 48 -11.82 8.42 -8.63
N PHE A 49 -11.45 7.62 -9.64
CA PHE A 49 -12.00 6.27 -9.83
C PHE A 49 -11.61 5.32 -8.70
N GLY A 50 -10.40 5.47 -8.16
CA GLY A 50 -9.92 4.72 -7.02
C GLY A 50 -10.79 4.95 -5.78
N ARG A 51 -11.06 6.22 -5.46
CA ARG A 51 -11.88 6.61 -4.29
C ARG A 51 -13.34 6.19 -4.42
N SER A 52 -13.91 6.26 -5.62
CA SER A 52 -15.29 5.84 -5.86
C SER A 52 -15.48 4.32 -5.94
N SER A 53 -14.39 3.55 -6.05
CA SER A 53 -14.48 2.11 -6.21
C SER A 53 -14.82 1.42 -4.89
N PHE A 54 -16.04 0.87 -4.81
CA PHE A 54 -16.46 0.01 -3.71
C PHE A 54 -15.50 -1.16 -3.48
N PHE A 55 -14.99 -1.75 -4.58
CA PHE A 55 -14.06 -2.87 -4.50
C PHE A 55 -12.74 -2.50 -3.84
N ILE A 56 -12.14 -1.35 -4.20
CA ILE A 56 -10.88 -0.87 -3.59
C ILE A 56 -11.09 -0.56 -2.11
N ASN A 57 -12.21 0.10 -1.77
CA ASN A 57 -12.54 0.41 -0.38
C ASN A 57 -12.78 -0.86 0.45
N GLY A 58 -13.40 -1.90 -0.14
CA GLY A 58 -13.58 -3.20 0.51
C GLY A 58 -12.26 -3.96 0.71
N LEU A 59 -11.36 -3.95 -0.29
CA LEU A 59 -10.05 -4.62 -0.20
C LEU A 59 -9.20 -4.09 0.97
N ILE A 60 -9.33 -2.81 1.31
CA ILE A 60 -8.61 -2.19 2.44
C ILE A 60 -9.00 -2.81 3.79
N LEU A 61 -10.20 -3.38 3.91
CA LEU A 61 -10.66 -4.00 5.17
C LEU A 61 -10.14 -5.42 5.35
N ILE A 62 -9.62 -6.06 4.30
CA ILE A 62 -9.17 -7.46 4.37
C ILE A 62 -8.07 -7.68 5.39
N PRO A 63 -6.99 -6.88 5.45
CA PRO A 63 -5.94 -7.05 6.46
C PRO A 63 -6.47 -6.91 7.90
N LEU A 64 -7.42 -5.99 8.12
CA LEU A 64 -8.09 -5.85 9.42
C LEU A 64 -8.94 -7.08 9.77
N ALA A 65 -9.65 -7.64 8.78
CA ALA A 65 -10.41 -8.87 8.98
C ALA A 65 -9.50 -10.06 9.29
N ILE A 66 -8.32 -10.13 8.66
CA ILE A 66 -7.30 -11.18 8.89
C ILE A 66 -6.83 -11.16 10.35
N ILE A 67 -6.44 -9.99 10.88
CA ILE A 67 -5.96 -9.90 12.27
C ILE A 67 -7.06 -10.22 13.28
N VAL A 68 -8.31 -9.78 13.03
CA VAL A 68 -9.47 -10.11 13.88
C VAL A 68 -9.75 -11.61 13.86
N ALA A 69 -9.78 -12.23 12.67
CA ALA A 69 -10.00 -13.67 12.53
C ALA A 69 -8.89 -14.48 13.21
N TYR A 70 -7.63 -14.05 13.07
CA TYR A 70 -6.49 -14.70 13.70
C TYR A 70 -6.62 -14.76 15.23
N VAL A 71 -7.00 -13.63 15.86
CA VAL A 71 -7.19 -13.55 17.31
C VAL A 71 -8.43 -14.35 17.75
N ALA A 72 -9.52 -14.30 16.98
CA ALA A 72 -10.77 -15.01 17.27
C ALA A 72 -10.64 -16.54 17.19
N LEU A 73 -9.76 -17.05 16.32
CA LEU A 73 -9.41 -18.48 16.24
C LEU A 73 -8.50 -18.95 17.39
N GLY A 74 -8.12 -18.05 18.31
CA GLY A 74 -7.31 -18.37 19.48
C GLY A 74 -5.80 -18.39 19.21
N PHE A 75 -5.34 -18.01 18.01
CA PHE A 75 -3.92 -17.95 17.70
C PHE A 75 -3.24 -16.76 18.39
N ARG A 76 -1.96 -16.91 18.75
CA ARG A 76 -1.24 -15.96 19.61
C ARG A 76 0.20 -15.65 19.17
N ASN A 77 0.62 -16.06 17.97
CA ASN A 77 1.99 -15.84 17.53
C ASN A 77 2.28 -14.33 17.42
N SER A 78 3.17 -13.86 18.29
CA SER A 78 3.48 -12.45 18.43
C SER A 78 4.12 -11.84 17.18
N LEU A 79 4.98 -12.60 16.50
CA LEU A 79 5.62 -12.18 15.25
C LEU A 79 4.62 -12.07 14.10
N PHE A 80 3.65 -12.97 14.03
CA PHE A 80 2.57 -12.89 13.04
C PHE A 80 1.75 -11.61 13.25
N ILE A 81 1.33 -11.34 14.49
CA ILE A 81 0.56 -10.14 14.84
C ILE A 81 1.37 -8.87 14.52
N ALA A 82 2.66 -8.85 14.86
CA ALA A 82 3.54 -7.72 14.56
C ALA A 82 3.72 -7.50 13.04
N GLY A 83 3.96 -8.58 12.29
CA GLY A 83 4.09 -8.55 10.84
C GLY A 83 2.82 -8.04 10.15
N GLU A 84 1.66 -8.56 10.54
CA GLU A 84 0.36 -8.12 10.02
C GLU A 84 0.06 -6.66 10.40
N THR A 85 0.38 -6.26 11.64
CA THR A 85 0.19 -4.86 12.08
C THR A 85 1.07 -3.90 11.28
N LEU A 86 2.33 -4.27 11.02
CA LEU A 86 3.22 -3.48 10.16
C LEU A 86 2.70 -3.41 8.73
N TYR A 87 2.19 -4.51 8.19
CA TYR A 87 1.58 -4.55 6.86
C TYR A 87 0.33 -3.68 6.75
N ILE A 88 -0.57 -3.73 7.75
CA ILE A 88 -1.74 -2.85 7.87
C ILE A 88 -1.30 -1.38 7.96
N THR A 89 -0.32 -1.08 8.80
CA THR A 89 0.19 0.29 8.98
C THR A 89 0.78 0.83 7.68
N ALA A 90 1.55 0.02 6.95
CA ALA A 90 2.05 0.39 5.63
C ALA A 90 0.90 0.67 4.65
N SER A 91 -0.07 -0.24 4.57
CA SER A 91 -1.15 -0.14 3.59
C SER A 91 -2.13 0.98 3.90
N PHE A 92 -2.44 1.22 5.18
CA PHE A 92 -3.44 2.19 5.61
C PHE A 92 -2.83 3.53 5.98
N ALA A 93 -1.84 3.56 6.88
CA ALA A 93 -1.29 4.80 7.41
C ALA A 93 -0.50 5.56 6.33
N VAL A 94 0.36 4.89 5.55
CA VAL A 94 1.10 5.58 4.48
C VAL A 94 0.13 6.07 3.39
N SER A 95 -0.87 5.26 3.04
CA SER A 95 -1.86 5.68 2.05
C SER A 95 -2.69 6.87 2.53
N ARG A 96 -3.13 6.89 3.80
CA ARG A 96 -4.03 7.93 4.32
C ARG A 96 -3.30 9.20 4.75
N TYR A 97 -2.13 9.08 5.35
CA TYR A 97 -1.41 10.23 5.93
C TYR A 97 -0.33 10.79 5.00
N MET A 98 0.17 10.01 4.05
CA MET A 98 1.18 10.50 3.10
C MET A 98 0.59 10.68 1.70
N ASN A 99 -0.02 9.63 1.13
CA ASN A 99 -0.51 9.70 -0.25
C ASN A 99 -1.74 10.62 -0.39
N GLU A 100 -2.73 10.50 0.48
CA GLU A 100 -3.99 11.24 0.35
C GLU A 100 -3.83 12.78 0.38
N PRO A 101 -3.00 13.38 1.27
CA PRO A 101 -2.71 14.81 1.19
C PRO A 101 -2.09 15.22 -0.15
N ILE A 102 -1.18 14.41 -0.68
CA ILE A 102 -0.52 14.69 -1.96
C ILE A 102 -1.51 14.55 -3.12
N TYR A 103 -2.43 13.59 -3.06
CA TYR A 103 -3.51 13.44 -4.04
C TYR A 103 -4.46 14.63 -4.03
N ASN A 104 -4.79 15.15 -2.84
CA ASN A 104 -5.60 16.35 -2.74
C ASN A 104 -4.89 17.60 -3.25
N LEU A 105 -3.56 17.67 -3.09
CA LEU A 105 -2.75 18.73 -3.70
C LEU A 105 -2.78 18.61 -5.22
N LEU A 106 -2.52 17.41 -5.77
CA LEU A 106 -2.54 17.13 -7.21
C LEU A 106 -3.88 17.50 -7.86
N LEU A 107 -5.00 17.17 -7.21
CA LEU A 107 -6.34 17.51 -7.70
C LEU A 107 -6.66 19.02 -7.70
N LYS A 108 -5.88 19.82 -6.97
CA LYS A 108 -6.03 21.28 -6.87
C LYS A 108 -5.03 22.06 -7.72
N THR A 109 -3.95 21.41 -8.17
CA THR A 109 -2.91 22.02 -9.00
C THR A 109 -3.39 22.21 -10.43
N ASP A 110 -3.24 23.42 -10.95
CA ASP A 110 -3.54 23.73 -12.36
C ASP A 110 -2.35 23.38 -13.26
N GLY A 111 -2.62 23.06 -14.52
CA GLY A 111 -1.67 22.42 -15.44
C GLY A 111 -0.42 23.24 -15.80
N ASP A 112 -0.41 24.54 -15.49
CA ASP A 112 0.66 25.47 -15.86
C ASP A 112 1.76 25.62 -14.79
N GLU A 113 1.56 25.06 -13.59
CA GLU A 113 2.54 25.15 -12.49
C GLU A 113 3.59 24.02 -12.53
N ARG A 114 4.50 24.12 -13.50
CA ARG A 114 5.60 23.17 -13.76
C ARG A 114 6.36 22.69 -12.52
N ILE A 115 6.79 23.63 -11.68
CA ILE A 115 7.60 23.34 -10.48
C ILE A 115 6.77 22.55 -9.47
N ALA A 116 5.49 22.88 -9.30
CA ALA A 116 4.59 22.20 -8.37
C ALA A 116 4.35 20.74 -8.78
N ILE A 117 4.22 20.45 -10.08
CA ILE A 117 3.96 19.09 -10.58
C ILE A 117 5.15 18.15 -10.32
N ASN A 118 6.38 18.63 -10.51
CA ASN A 118 7.57 17.82 -10.24
C ASN A 118 7.72 17.48 -8.74
N GLU A 119 7.44 18.44 -7.85
CA GLU A 119 7.44 18.22 -6.40
C GLU A 119 6.38 17.20 -5.97
N ILE A 120 5.19 17.27 -6.58
CA ILE A 120 4.11 16.29 -6.36
C ILE A 120 4.55 14.90 -6.80
N ARG A 121 5.12 14.75 -8.00
CA ARG A 121 5.64 13.47 -8.51
C ARG A 121 6.67 12.85 -7.56
N VAL A 122 7.64 13.65 -7.11
CA VAL A 122 8.67 13.21 -6.15
C VAL A 122 8.05 12.78 -4.83
N SER A 123 7.07 13.53 -4.34
CA SER A 123 6.39 13.25 -3.06
C SER A 123 5.58 11.95 -3.11
N ILE A 124 4.80 11.73 -4.18
CA ILE A 124 4.07 10.48 -4.42
C ILE A 124 5.02 9.30 -4.44
N ASN A 125 6.14 9.44 -5.14
CA ASN A 125 7.13 8.37 -5.22
C ASN A 125 7.77 8.06 -3.87
N LYS A 126 8.16 9.08 -3.10
CA LYS A 126 8.69 8.89 -1.73
C LYS A 126 7.72 8.13 -0.86
N ALA A 127 6.44 8.50 -0.87
CA ALA A 127 5.42 7.85 -0.07
C ALA A 127 5.17 6.39 -0.52
N ASN A 128 5.16 6.11 -1.83
CA ASN A 128 5.08 4.76 -2.35
C ASN A 128 6.29 3.88 -1.97
N ILE A 129 7.51 4.43 -2.00
CA ILE A 129 8.73 3.74 -1.54
C ILE A 129 8.63 3.39 -0.05
N VAL A 130 8.22 4.36 0.79
CA VAL A 130 8.02 4.13 2.23
C VAL A 130 7.00 3.01 2.46
N ARG A 131 5.87 3.04 1.73
CA ARG A 131 4.87 1.97 1.78
C ARG A 131 5.46 0.62 1.40
N ALA A 132 6.24 0.56 0.33
CA ALA A 132 6.86 -0.68 -0.12
C ALA A 132 7.83 -1.24 0.93
N ILE A 133 8.67 -0.40 1.54
CA ILE A 133 9.63 -0.81 2.58
C ILE A 133 8.90 -1.37 3.80
N ILE A 134 7.92 -0.65 4.35
CA ILE A 134 7.20 -1.09 5.56
C ILE A 134 6.38 -2.36 5.27
N SER A 135 5.74 -2.44 4.10
CA SER A 135 4.99 -3.65 3.70
C SER A 135 5.91 -4.87 3.56
N SER A 136 7.10 -4.67 2.99
CA SER A 136 8.11 -5.74 2.85
C SER A 136 8.63 -6.18 4.21
N ALA A 137 8.88 -5.25 5.13
CA ALA A 137 9.26 -5.58 6.51
C ALA A 137 8.17 -6.40 7.22
N GLY A 138 6.89 -6.04 7.04
CA GLY A 138 5.75 -6.82 7.54
C GLY A 138 5.74 -8.25 7.00
N ILE A 139 5.94 -8.44 5.70
CA ILE A 139 6.03 -9.79 5.09
C ILE A 139 7.20 -10.59 5.64
N ILE A 140 8.37 -9.97 5.81
CA ILE A 140 9.53 -10.66 6.36
C ILE A 140 9.21 -11.19 7.77
N LEU A 141 8.55 -10.39 8.61
CA LEU A 141 8.12 -10.84 9.93
C LEU A 141 7.06 -11.95 9.86
N LEU A 142 6.09 -11.84 8.93
CA LEU A 142 5.13 -12.91 8.67
C LEU A 142 5.85 -14.21 8.27
N ALA A 143 6.88 -14.15 7.42
CA ALA A 143 7.68 -15.31 7.01
C ALA A 143 8.51 -15.89 8.16
N ILE A 144 9.10 -15.04 9.01
CA ILE A 144 9.84 -15.49 10.20
C ILE A 144 8.90 -16.18 11.21
N SER A 145 7.63 -15.75 11.29
CA SER A 145 6.63 -16.32 12.21
C SER A 145 6.31 -17.81 11.99
N PHE A 146 6.79 -18.39 10.90
CA PHE A 146 6.71 -19.83 10.61
C PHE A 146 7.77 -20.65 11.34
N PHE A 147 8.93 -20.05 11.58
CA PHE A 147 10.09 -20.74 12.15
C PHE A 147 10.19 -20.55 13.66
N ILE A 148 9.45 -19.58 14.20
CA ILE A 148 9.54 -19.18 15.58
C ILE A 148 8.14 -19.17 16.20
N GLU A 149 7.88 -20.16 17.06
CA GLU A 149 6.69 -20.27 17.88
C GLU A 149 6.94 -19.56 19.22
N TRP A 150 6.62 -18.26 19.30
CA TRP A 150 6.42 -17.55 20.57
C TRP A 150 4.97 -17.09 20.67
#